data_AF-A0A957X2A4-F1
#
_entry.id   AF-A0A957X2A4-F1
#
_cell.length_a   1.000
_cell.length_b   1.000
_cell.length_c   1.000
_cell.angle_alpha   90.00
_cell.angle_beta   90.00
_cell.angle_gamma   90.00
#
_symmetry.space_group_name_H-M   'P 1'
#
loop_
_entity.id
_entity.type
_entity.pdbx_description
1 polymer ?
#
loop_
_entity_poly.entity_id
_entity_poly.type
_entity_poly.pdbx_seq_one_letter_code
_entity_poly.pdbx_strand_id
1 'polypeptide(L)'
;MGGQVEMSAEHCDLIAAALQDAGLGEQWSCVGKLGGGLSTATLYHIVANDRHYVARLTTPDDQHNQLVHEHAVMTTLNTLGIAPRLHYANAEQGIAITDFVASQPLFPWGDDRPPLLPLLADLVRTLHQGPALPRGDSIFDKALTLAGWLPAAFQANDRVTAALALLQELEPWVREPASLCPGHSDINPGNLLFDGTQLWLIDWAAAGQENRYFDLACCTNFF
;
A
#
# COMPACT_ATOMS: atom_id res chain seq x y z
N MET A 1 28.47 11.22 -9.27
CA MET A 1 28.19 11.12 -10.72
C MET A 1 26.74 10.71 -10.85
N GLY A 2 25.85 11.68 -11.08
CA GLY A 2 24.42 11.43 -11.22
C GLY A 2 24.14 10.87 -12.61
N GLY A 3 23.79 9.59 -12.69
CA GLY A 3 23.18 9.06 -13.89
C GLY A 3 21.86 9.79 -14.10
N GLN A 4 21.64 10.34 -15.29
CA GLN A 4 20.33 10.87 -15.66
C GLN A 4 19.31 9.75 -15.45
N VAL A 5 18.34 10.00 -14.56
CA VAL A 5 17.21 9.10 -14.38
C VAL A 5 16.44 9.12 -15.69
N GLU A 6 16.40 7.98 -16.38
CA GLU A 6 15.68 7.84 -17.64
C GLU A 6 14.18 7.82 -17.34
N MET A 7 13.57 9.01 -17.37
CA MET A 7 12.14 9.22 -17.19
C MET A 7 11.53 9.56 -18.55
N SER A 8 10.43 8.88 -18.92
CA SER A 8 9.73 9.20 -20.17
C SER A 8 9.15 10.60 -20.15
N ALA A 9 8.99 11.22 -21.33
CA ALA A 9 8.35 12.53 -21.46
C ALA A 9 6.93 12.52 -20.86
N GLU A 10 6.18 11.45 -21.09
CA GLU A 10 4.84 11.24 -20.52
C GLU A 10 4.83 11.28 -18.99
N HIS A 11 5.76 10.56 -18.33
CA HIS A 11 5.87 10.59 -16.87
C HIS A 11 6.29 11.97 -16.37
N CYS A 12 7.19 12.66 -17.08
CA CYS A 12 7.61 14.02 -16.75
C CYS A 12 6.43 14.99 -16.78
N ASP A 13 5.64 14.96 -17.85
CA ASP A 13 4.49 15.84 -18.04
C ASP A 13 3.42 15.57 -16.98
N LEU A 14 3.15 14.29 -16.69
CA LEU A 14 2.18 13.88 -15.67
C LEU A 14 2.58 14.34 -14.26
N ILE A 15 3.85 14.18 -13.89
CA ILE A 15 4.37 14.67 -12.60
C ILE A 15 4.31 16.19 -12.51
N ALA A 16 4.70 16.90 -13.58
CA ALA A 16 4.67 18.35 -13.62
C ALA A 16 3.24 18.90 -13.43
N ALA A 17 2.26 18.31 -14.12
CA ALA A 17 0.85 18.67 -13.96
C ALA A 17 0.35 18.40 -12.53
N ALA A 18 0.67 17.23 -11.96
CA ALA A 18 0.28 16.89 -10.59
C ALA A 18 0.88 17.83 -9.54
N LEU A 19 2.16 18.23 -9.70
CA LEU A 19 2.81 19.20 -8.79
C LEU A 19 2.17 20.59 -8.89
N GLN A 20 1.81 21.01 -10.10
CA GLN A 20 1.13 22.29 -10.33
C GLN A 20 -0.26 22.29 -9.69
N ASP A 21 -1.08 21.26 -9.93
CA ASP A 21 -2.42 21.13 -9.36
C ASP A 21 -2.39 21.06 -7.83
N ALA A 22 -1.39 20.38 -7.28
CA ALA A 22 -1.18 20.26 -5.84
C ALA A 22 -0.62 21.54 -5.18
N GLY A 23 -0.18 22.53 -5.97
CA GLY A 23 0.48 23.73 -5.49
C GLY A 23 1.84 23.46 -4.82
N LEU A 24 2.53 22.38 -5.22
CA LEU A 24 3.80 21.95 -4.61
C LEU A 24 5.03 22.62 -5.23
N GLY A 25 4.88 23.29 -6.37
CA GLY A 25 5.91 24.10 -7.02
C GLY A 25 6.03 23.85 -8.51
N GLU A 26 6.46 24.87 -9.24
CA GLU A 26 6.72 24.78 -10.69
C GLU A 26 8.12 24.22 -11.00
N GLN A 27 9.08 24.45 -10.09
CA GLN A 27 10.44 23.96 -10.21
C GLN A 27 10.61 22.66 -9.44
N TRP A 28 10.98 21.60 -10.16
CA TRP A 28 11.24 20.30 -9.58
C TRP A 28 12.36 19.57 -10.30
N SER A 29 12.89 18.53 -9.66
CA SER A 29 13.89 17.63 -10.23
C SER A 29 13.63 16.19 -9.80
N CYS A 30 14.06 15.24 -10.62
CA CYS A 30 14.02 13.82 -10.28
C CYS A 30 15.37 13.38 -9.71
N VAL A 31 15.37 12.84 -8.50
CA VAL A 31 16.56 12.30 -7.83
C VAL A 31 16.87 10.90 -8.35
N GLY A 32 15.83 10.08 -8.52
CA GLY A 32 15.99 8.65 -8.80
C GLY A 32 14.66 7.95 -9.06
N LYS A 33 14.72 6.85 -9.81
CA LYS A 33 13.65 5.84 -9.79
C LYS A 33 13.81 5.02 -8.50
N LEU A 34 12.73 4.83 -7.77
CA LEU A 34 12.70 3.97 -6.60
C LEU A 34 12.39 2.54 -7.05
N GLY A 35 13.15 1.59 -6.51
CA GLY A 35 12.91 0.16 -6.70
C GLY A 35 12.33 -0.47 -5.43
N GLY A 36 11.86 -1.71 -5.55
CA GLY A 36 11.22 -2.45 -4.47
C GLY A 36 9.74 -2.69 -4.74
N GLY A 37 9.21 -3.78 -4.17
CA GLY A 37 7.83 -4.22 -4.39
C GLY A 37 7.65 -5.08 -5.66
N LEU A 38 6.51 -5.77 -5.71
CA LEU A 38 6.07 -6.57 -6.87
C LEU A 38 5.05 -5.81 -7.75
N SER A 39 4.74 -4.57 -7.38
CA SER A 39 3.77 -3.73 -8.09
C SER A 39 4.27 -3.37 -9.49
N THR A 40 3.33 -3.21 -10.43
CA THR A 40 3.57 -2.68 -11.77
C THR A 40 3.76 -1.17 -11.78
N ALA A 41 3.54 -0.50 -10.65
CA ALA A 41 3.72 0.94 -10.51
C ALA A 41 5.19 1.37 -10.69
N THR A 42 5.39 2.51 -11.33
CA THR A 42 6.68 3.20 -11.41
C THR A 42 6.74 4.29 -10.35
N LEU A 43 7.78 4.23 -9.51
CA LEU A 43 8.00 5.18 -8.41
C LEU A 43 9.20 6.07 -8.70
N TYR A 44 9.05 7.39 -8.53
CA TYR A 44 10.15 8.35 -8.59
C TYR A 44 10.30 9.10 -7.28
N HIS A 45 11.54 9.27 -6.85
CA HIS A 45 11.92 10.24 -5.84
C HIS A 45 12.15 11.58 -6.51
N ILE A 46 11.32 12.56 -6.17
CA ILE A 46 11.37 13.91 -6.73
C ILE A 46 11.61 14.95 -5.64
N VAL A 47 12.16 16.09 -6.04
CA VAL A 47 12.34 17.26 -5.18
C VAL A 47 11.64 18.44 -5.82
N ALA A 48 10.75 19.10 -5.07
CA ALA A 48 10.10 20.34 -5.46
C ALA A 48 10.12 21.31 -4.27
N ASN A 49 10.53 22.57 -4.51
CA ASN A 49 10.68 23.60 -3.46
C ASN A 49 11.47 23.09 -2.22
N ASP A 50 12.62 22.46 -2.44
CA ASP A 50 13.50 21.89 -1.40
C ASP A 50 12.86 20.81 -0.51
N ARG A 51 11.73 20.23 -0.93
CA ARG A 51 11.05 19.13 -0.23
C ARG A 51 11.02 17.88 -1.10
N HIS A 52 11.15 16.73 -0.44
CA HIS A 52 11.23 15.43 -1.10
C HIS A 52 9.86 14.74 -1.13
N TYR A 53 9.51 14.20 -2.29
CA TYR A 53 8.25 13.48 -2.51
C TYR A 53 8.47 12.18 -3.26
N VAL A 54 7.49 11.30 -3.19
CA VAL A 54 7.36 10.12 -4.05
C VAL A 54 6.22 10.38 -5.03
N ALA A 55 6.53 10.30 -6.32
CA ALA A 55 5.53 10.19 -7.38
C ALA A 55 5.31 8.71 -7.72
N ARG A 56 4.10 8.21 -7.51
CA ARG A 56 3.65 6.87 -7.88
C ARG A 56 2.81 6.95 -9.13
N LEU A 57 3.26 6.29 -10.20
CA LEU A 57 2.59 6.24 -11.49
C LEU A 57 2.17 4.80 -11.76
N THR A 58 0.88 4.60 -12.02
CA THR A 58 0.25 3.29 -12.22
C THR A 58 -0.62 3.36 -13.46
N THR A 59 -0.64 2.31 -14.28
CA THR A 59 -1.52 2.30 -15.47
C THR A 59 -2.99 2.32 -15.04
N PRO A 60 -3.81 3.31 -15.50
CA PRO A 60 -5.19 3.49 -15.03
C PRO A 60 -6.14 2.31 -15.33
N ASP A 61 -5.94 1.61 -16.45
CA ASP A 61 -6.83 0.55 -16.95
C ASP A 61 -6.42 -0.88 -16.54
N ASP A 62 -5.53 -1.02 -15.55
CA ASP A 62 -5.19 -2.35 -15.04
C ASP A 62 -6.34 -2.86 -14.15
N GLN A 63 -7.01 -3.94 -14.57
CA GLN A 63 -8.11 -4.56 -13.83
C GLN A 63 -7.75 -4.95 -12.38
N HIS A 64 -6.44 -5.01 -12.07
CA HIS A 64 -5.92 -5.29 -10.73
C HIS A 64 -5.72 -4.03 -9.88
N ASN A 65 -5.60 -2.85 -10.50
CA ASN A 65 -5.31 -1.62 -9.80
C ASN A 65 -6.61 -0.87 -9.51
N GLN A 66 -7.17 -1.11 -8.33
CA GLN A 66 -8.34 -0.40 -7.83
C GLN A 66 -7.95 1.03 -7.38
N LEU A 67 -7.37 1.84 -8.27
CA LEU A 67 -6.80 3.15 -7.94
C LEU A 67 -7.81 4.11 -7.31
N VAL A 68 -9.07 4.07 -7.76
CA VAL A 68 -10.16 4.85 -7.13
C VAL A 68 -10.31 4.46 -5.65
N HIS A 69 -10.24 3.17 -5.35
CA HIS A 69 -10.34 2.65 -3.99
C HIS A 69 -9.08 2.97 -3.18
N GLU A 70 -7.88 2.70 -3.72
CA GLU A 70 -6.60 2.99 -3.07
C GLU A 70 -6.49 4.48 -2.70
N HIS A 71 -6.79 5.37 -3.64
CA HIS A 71 -6.74 6.82 -3.39
C HIS A 71 -7.78 7.27 -2.36
N ALA A 72 -8.97 6.65 -2.33
CA ALA A 72 -9.98 6.94 -1.30
C ALA A 72 -9.52 6.49 0.10
N VAL A 73 -8.87 5.32 0.19
CA VAL A 73 -8.25 4.84 1.43
C VAL A 73 -7.15 5.79 1.90
N MET A 74 -6.20 6.11 1.03
CA MET A 74 -5.09 7.03 1.34
C MET A 74 -5.59 8.39 1.79
N THR A 75 -6.62 8.93 1.14
CA THR A 75 -7.26 10.19 1.53
C THR A 75 -7.87 10.12 2.93
N THR A 76 -8.54 9.01 3.25
CA THR A 76 -9.19 8.77 4.55
C THR A 76 -8.16 8.68 5.69
N LEU A 77 -7.01 8.05 5.43
CA LEU A 77 -5.95 7.83 6.42
C LEU A 77 -4.94 8.98 6.52
N ASN A 78 -5.02 9.98 5.64
CA ASN A 78 -3.98 11.01 5.47
C ASN A 78 -3.66 11.80 6.75
N THR A 79 -4.59 11.87 7.69
CA THR A 79 -4.45 12.61 8.95
C THR A 79 -4.02 11.76 10.14
N LEU A 80 -3.92 10.43 9.99
CA LEU A 80 -3.62 9.51 11.09
C LEU A 80 -2.12 9.44 11.44
N GLY A 81 -1.24 9.94 10.58
CA GLY A 81 0.21 9.91 10.80
C GLY A 81 0.84 8.51 10.71
N ILE A 82 0.12 7.55 10.11
CA ILE A 82 0.57 6.16 9.90
C ILE A 82 1.06 5.87 8.48
N ALA A 83 0.84 6.81 7.55
CA ALA A 83 1.22 6.73 6.15
C ALA A 83 1.89 8.05 5.73
N PRO A 84 2.81 8.04 4.75
CA PRO A 84 3.33 9.28 4.18
C PRO A 84 2.18 10.14 3.67
N ARG A 85 2.24 11.46 3.95
CA ARG A 85 1.13 12.36 3.62
C ARG A 85 0.86 12.35 2.13
N LEU A 86 -0.39 12.13 1.76
CA LEU A 86 -0.90 12.31 0.40
C LEU A 86 -1.12 13.80 0.12
N HIS A 87 -0.48 14.31 -0.93
CA HIS A 87 -0.64 15.69 -1.39
C HIS A 87 -1.51 15.78 -2.64
N TYR A 88 -1.48 14.77 -3.50
CA TYR A 88 -2.26 14.71 -4.73
C TYR A 88 -2.53 13.26 -5.12
N ALA A 89 -3.71 13.02 -5.69
CA ALA A 89 -4.07 11.75 -6.29
C ALA A 89 -5.05 11.97 -7.42
N ASN A 90 -4.81 11.33 -8.56
CA ASN A 90 -5.74 11.27 -9.69
C ASN A 90 -5.77 9.83 -10.21
N ALA A 91 -6.89 9.14 -9.99
CA ALA A 91 -7.05 7.74 -10.39
C ALA A 91 -7.16 7.58 -11.92
N GLU A 92 -7.82 8.52 -12.61
CA GLU A 92 -8.01 8.47 -14.07
C GLU A 92 -6.68 8.63 -14.82
N GLN A 93 -5.77 9.42 -14.25
CA GLN A 93 -4.42 9.61 -14.80
C GLN A 93 -3.39 8.65 -14.18
N GLY A 94 -3.77 7.92 -13.14
CA GLY A 94 -2.90 6.93 -12.50
C GLY A 94 -1.72 7.51 -11.73
N ILE A 95 -1.87 8.68 -11.12
CA ILE A 95 -0.80 9.34 -10.37
C ILE A 95 -1.18 9.63 -8.92
N ALA A 96 -0.23 9.45 -8.00
CA ALA A 96 -0.28 9.96 -6.64
C ALA A 96 1.07 10.58 -6.23
N ILE A 97 1.02 11.67 -5.45
CA ILE A 97 2.18 12.34 -4.86
C ILE A 97 2.08 12.27 -3.34
N THR A 98 3.10 11.67 -2.71
CA THR A 98 3.19 11.53 -1.24
C THR A 98 4.50 12.09 -0.70
N ASP A 99 4.58 12.31 0.61
CA ASP A 99 5.85 12.60 1.28
C ASP A 99 6.87 11.47 1.03
N PHE A 100 8.13 11.83 0.84
CA PHE A 100 9.23 10.86 0.85
C PHE A 100 9.66 10.54 2.27
N VAL A 101 9.70 9.26 2.60
CA VAL A 101 10.25 8.75 3.87
C VAL A 101 11.62 8.14 3.61
N ALA A 102 12.65 8.71 4.26
CA ALA A 102 14.01 8.18 4.23
C ALA A 102 14.11 6.92 5.11
N SER A 103 13.75 5.77 4.53
CA SER A 103 13.66 4.50 5.26
C SER A 103 15.03 3.89 5.60
N GLN A 104 15.13 3.37 6.81
CA GLN A 104 16.25 2.56 7.31
C GLN A 104 15.90 1.07 7.26
N PRO A 105 16.88 0.15 7.15
CA PRO A 105 16.61 -1.28 7.13
C PRO A 105 15.86 -1.78 8.37
N LEU A 106 14.80 -2.55 8.17
CA LEU A 106 14.04 -3.19 9.26
C LEU A 106 14.80 -4.33 9.95
N PHE A 107 15.66 -5.04 9.19
CA PHE A 107 16.39 -6.23 9.62
C PHE A 107 17.90 -6.10 9.32
N PRO A 108 18.78 -6.78 10.09
CA PRO A 108 18.49 -7.62 11.25
C PRO A 108 18.04 -6.80 12.47
N TRP A 109 17.36 -7.47 13.40
CA TRP A 109 17.05 -6.88 14.70
C TRP A 109 18.31 -6.92 15.55
N GLY A 110 18.87 -5.76 15.87
CA GLY A 110 20.06 -5.70 16.70
C GLY A 110 20.86 -4.46 16.41
N ASP A 111 20.47 -3.35 17.05
CA ASP A 111 21.22 -2.12 17.27
C ASP A 111 20.56 -1.38 18.45
N ASP A 112 21.08 -0.23 18.87
CA ASP A 112 20.49 0.71 19.85
C ASP A 112 19.12 1.33 19.41
N ARG A 113 18.45 0.72 18.43
CA ARG A 113 17.17 1.17 17.86
C ARG A 113 16.01 0.85 18.82
N PRO A 114 14.92 1.64 18.81
CA PRO A 114 13.69 1.29 19.51
C PRO A 114 13.21 -0.11 19.11
N PRO A 115 12.58 -0.86 20.03
CA PRO A 115 12.02 -2.17 19.69
C PRO A 115 10.91 -1.97 18.64
N LEU A 116 11.14 -2.48 17.42
CA LEU A 116 10.25 -2.28 16.27
C LEU A 116 8.88 -2.95 16.47
N LEU A 117 8.82 -4.05 17.23
CA LEU A 117 7.57 -4.78 17.45
C LEU A 117 6.51 -3.95 18.22
N PRO A 118 6.84 -3.26 19.34
CA PRO A 118 5.98 -2.26 19.94
C PRO A 118 5.51 -1.16 18.97
N LEU A 119 6.41 -0.61 18.14
CA LEU A 119 6.03 0.40 17.15
C LEU A 119 5.03 -0.16 16.13
N LEU A 120 5.23 -1.40 15.68
CA LEU A 120 4.32 -2.07 14.76
C LEU A 120 2.96 -2.31 15.42
N ALA A 121 2.94 -2.75 16.68
CA ALA A 121 1.71 -2.96 17.42
C ALA A 121 0.92 -1.66 17.62
N ASP A 122 1.60 -0.53 17.88
CA ASP A 122 0.96 0.78 18.00
C ASP A 122 0.47 1.32 16.65
N LEU A 123 1.22 1.09 15.57
CA LEU A 123 0.85 1.43 14.20
C LEU A 123 -0.45 0.71 13.78
N VAL A 124 -0.49 -0.62 13.98
CA VAL A 124 -1.65 -1.46 13.66
C VAL A 124 -2.85 -1.09 14.54
N ARG A 125 -2.63 -0.81 15.83
CA ARG A 125 -3.71 -0.34 16.72
C ARG A 125 -4.29 0.98 16.24
N THR A 126 -3.44 1.93 15.83
CA THR A 126 -3.87 3.23 15.30
C THR A 126 -4.70 3.07 14.04
N LEU A 127 -4.28 2.18 13.12
CA LEU A 127 -5.06 1.83 11.93
C LEU A 127 -6.43 1.25 12.32
N HIS A 128 -6.47 0.21 13.17
CA HIS A 128 -7.70 -0.49 13.55
C HIS A 128 -8.70 0.40 14.32
N GLN A 129 -8.23 1.48 14.94
CA GLN A 129 -9.06 2.47 15.63
C GLN A 129 -9.38 3.69 14.77
N GLY A 130 -8.88 3.73 13.53
CA GLY A 130 -9.07 4.82 12.59
C GLY A 130 -10.51 4.93 12.04
N PRO A 131 -10.78 5.94 11.20
CA PRO A 131 -12.04 6.06 10.47
C PRO A 131 -12.29 4.83 9.60
N ALA A 132 -13.57 4.47 9.46
CA ALA A 132 -13.98 3.40 8.57
C ALA A 132 -13.49 3.64 7.14
N LEU A 133 -12.92 2.59 6.53
CA LEU A 133 -12.51 2.64 5.12
C LEU A 133 -13.65 2.25 4.19
N PRO A 134 -13.58 2.63 2.90
CA PRO A 134 -14.41 1.98 1.89
C PRO A 134 -14.19 0.46 1.93
N ARG A 135 -15.24 -0.30 1.62
CA ARG A 135 -15.17 -1.75 1.58
C ARG A 135 -14.35 -2.16 0.34
N GLY A 136 -13.16 -2.71 0.58
CA GLY A 136 -12.37 -3.37 -0.46
C GLY A 136 -12.77 -4.84 -0.60
N ASP A 137 -12.06 -5.55 -1.48
CA ASP A 137 -12.19 -7.00 -1.59
C ASP A 137 -11.67 -7.69 -0.33
N SER A 138 -12.52 -8.51 0.27
CA SER A 138 -12.11 -9.36 1.39
C SER A 138 -11.20 -10.49 0.92
N ILE A 139 -10.53 -11.17 1.86
CA ILE A 139 -9.73 -12.36 1.54
C ILE A 139 -10.53 -13.42 0.77
N PHE A 140 -11.83 -13.56 1.03
CA PHE A 140 -12.69 -14.50 0.31
C PHE A 140 -12.94 -14.07 -1.13
N ASP A 141 -13.20 -12.77 -1.34
CA ASP A 141 -13.44 -12.22 -2.68
C ASP A 141 -12.18 -12.38 -3.54
N LYS A 142 -11.00 -12.11 -2.95
CA LYS A 142 -9.69 -12.32 -3.57
C LYS A 142 -9.42 -13.79 -3.87
N ALA A 143 -9.68 -14.69 -2.91
CA ALA A 143 -9.44 -16.13 -3.08
C ALA A 143 -10.34 -16.75 -4.16
N LEU A 144 -11.61 -16.35 -4.21
CA LEU A 144 -12.55 -16.80 -5.26
C LEU A 144 -12.14 -16.26 -6.63
N THR A 145 -11.73 -14.99 -6.71
CA THR A 145 -11.21 -14.39 -7.94
C THR A 145 -9.98 -15.14 -8.45
N LEU A 146 -8.99 -15.38 -7.58
CA LEU A 146 -7.78 -16.15 -7.91
C LEU A 146 -8.12 -17.57 -8.36
N ALA A 147 -9.07 -18.23 -7.69
CA ALA A 147 -9.52 -19.57 -8.10
C ALA A 147 -10.18 -19.56 -9.48
N GLY A 148 -10.91 -18.49 -9.82
CA GLY A 148 -11.48 -18.28 -11.16
C GLY A 148 -10.43 -18.14 -12.27
N TRP A 149 -9.23 -17.63 -11.94
CA TRP A 149 -8.11 -17.50 -12.89
C TRP A 149 -7.31 -18.78 -13.08
N LEU A 150 -7.46 -19.77 -12.20
CA LEU A 150 -6.78 -21.04 -12.36
C LEU A 150 -7.26 -21.73 -13.65
N PRO A 151 -6.35 -22.34 -14.44
CA PRO A 151 -6.75 -23.22 -15.52
C PRO A 151 -7.66 -24.36 -15.02
N ALA A 152 -8.59 -24.84 -15.85
CA ALA A 152 -9.58 -25.85 -15.46
C ALA A 152 -8.96 -27.11 -14.80
N ALA A 153 -7.77 -27.53 -15.26
CA ALA A 153 -7.03 -28.65 -14.68
C ALA A 153 -6.62 -28.43 -13.21
N PHE A 154 -6.37 -27.19 -12.81
CA PHE A 154 -6.05 -26.82 -11.42
C PHE A 154 -7.30 -26.54 -10.59
N GLN A 155 -8.38 -26.04 -11.18
CA GLN A 155 -9.66 -25.85 -10.48
C GLN A 155 -10.22 -27.17 -9.93
N ALA A 156 -10.05 -28.27 -10.69
CA ALA A 156 -10.46 -29.61 -10.29
C ALA A 156 -9.46 -30.32 -9.35
N ASN A 157 -8.39 -29.64 -8.92
CA ASN A 157 -7.44 -30.24 -7.99
C ASN A 157 -8.04 -30.31 -6.58
N ASP A 158 -8.00 -31.49 -5.97
CA ASP A 158 -8.57 -31.74 -4.63
C ASP A 158 -8.10 -30.73 -3.58
N ARG A 159 -6.86 -30.23 -3.65
CA ARG A 159 -6.35 -29.22 -2.71
C ARG A 159 -7.01 -27.86 -2.90
N VAL A 160 -7.24 -27.46 -4.15
CA VAL A 160 -7.94 -26.21 -4.48
C VAL A 160 -9.38 -26.31 -4.03
N THR A 161 -10.05 -27.43 -4.34
CA THR A 161 -11.45 -27.64 -3.94
C THR A 161 -11.60 -27.69 -2.41
N ALA A 162 -10.69 -28.37 -1.70
CA ALA A 162 -10.68 -28.39 -0.24
C ALA A 162 -10.40 -27.02 0.38
N ALA A 163 -9.48 -26.23 -0.19
CA ALA A 163 -9.20 -24.88 0.27
C ALA A 163 -10.41 -23.96 0.11
N LEU A 164 -11.11 -24.04 -1.03
CA LEU A 164 -12.33 -23.27 -1.29
C LEU A 164 -13.47 -23.66 -0.34
N ALA A 165 -13.64 -24.96 -0.04
CA ALA A 165 -14.61 -25.41 0.94
C ALA A 165 -14.29 -24.88 2.35
N LEU A 166 -13.02 -24.96 2.78
CA LEU A 166 -12.59 -24.41 4.06
C LEU A 166 -12.83 -22.89 4.14
N LEU A 167 -12.58 -22.15 3.06
CA LEU A 167 -12.87 -20.72 3.01
C LEU A 167 -14.37 -20.45 3.22
N GLN A 168 -15.26 -21.21 2.59
CA GLN A 168 -16.71 -21.07 2.80
C GLN A 168 -17.13 -21.37 4.25
N GLU A 169 -16.50 -22.36 4.90
CA GLU A 169 -16.76 -22.67 6.31
C GLU A 169 -16.30 -21.55 7.27
N LEU A 170 -15.20 -20.86 6.93
CA LEU A 170 -14.62 -19.78 7.76
C LEU A 170 -15.26 -18.42 7.53
N GLU A 171 -15.91 -18.19 6.38
CA GLU A 171 -16.49 -16.90 5.99
C GLU A 171 -17.39 -16.27 7.07
N PRO A 172 -18.30 -17.00 7.74
CA PRO A 172 -19.17 -16.41 8.77
C PRO A 172 -18.39 -15.84 9.97
N TRP A 173 -17.28 -16.47 10.35
CA TRP A 173 -16.44 -16.02 11.47
C TRP A 173 -15.64 -14.79 11.09
N VAL A 174 -15.08 -14.77 9.89
CA VAL A 174 -14.25 -13.65 9.44
C VAL A 174 -15.12 -12.42 9.15
N ARG A 175 -16.34 -12.60 8.64
CA ARG A 175 -17.28 -11.49 8.38
C ARG A 175 -18.08 -11.03 9.61
N GLU A 176 -17.76 -11.50 10.81
CA GLU A 176 -18.43 -11.06 12.03
C GLU A 176 -18.31 -9.53 12.21
N PRO A 177 -19.43 -8.77 12.21
CA PRO A 177 -19.38 -7.31 12.21
C PRO A 177 -18.61 -6.68 13.37
N ALA A 178 -18.62 -7.32 14.55
CA ALA A 178 -17.90 -6.85 15.73
C ALA A 178 -16.36 -6.92 15.56
N SER A 179 -15.89 -7.73 14.62
CA SER A 179 -14.47 -7.97 14.36
C SER A 179 -13.93 -7.12 13.21
N LEU A 180 -14.81 -6.44 12.45
CA LEU A 180 -14.42 -5.60 11.31
C LEU A 180 -13.87 -4.24 11.76
N CYS A 181 -12.73 -3.85 11.19
CA CYS A 181 -12.09 -2.56 11.40
C CYS A 181 -11.34 -2.13 10.12
N PRO A 182 -10.81 -0.90 10.06
CA PRO A 182 -9.87 -0.53 9.01
C PRO A 182 -8.66 -1.45 9.09
N GLY A 183 -8.29 -2.07 7.96
CA GLY A 183 -7.14 -2.95 7.87
C GLY A 183 -6.33 -2.69 6.61
N HIS A 184 -5.04 -3.00 6.67
CA HIS A 184 -4.13 -2.84 5.54
C HIS A 184 -4.22 -4.05 4.59
N SER A 185 -4.44 -5.24 5.16
CA SER A 185 -4.57 -6.52 4.45
C SER A 185 -3.35 -6.96 3.65
N ASP A 186 -2.19 -6.35 3.88
CA ASP A 186 -0.92 -6.74 3.26
C ASP A 186 0.29 -6.22 4.07
N ILE A 187 0.25 -6.38 5.39
CA ILE A 187 1.36 -5.96 6.25
C ILE A 187 2.52 -6.95 6.06
N ASN A 188 3.54 -6.50 5.34
CA ASN A 188 4.77 -7.24 5.10
C ASN A 188 5.98 -6.27 5.12
N PRO A 189 7.22 -6.77 5.20
CA PRO A 189 8.41 -5.91 5.29
C PRO A 189 8.61 -4.94 4.12
N GLY A 190 8.08 -5.26 2.94
CA GLY A 190 8.13 -4.38 1.77
C GLY A 190 7.19 -3.17 1.87
N ASN A 191 6.14 -3.29 2.68
CA ASN A 191 5.13 -2.24 2.88
C ASN A 191 5.34 -1.43 4.17
N LEU A 192 6.47 -1.64 4.85
CA LEU A 192 6.85 -0.91 6.05
C LEU A 192 8.10 -0.08 5.82
N LEU A 193 8.02 1.21 6.15
CA LEU A 193 9.17 2.10 6.18
C LEU A 193 9.48 2.50 7.62
N PHE A 194 10.76 2.58 7.99
CA PHE A 194 11.19 3.03 9.30
C PHE A 194 12.09 4.25 9.16
N ASP A 195 11.67 5.41 9.67
CA ASP A 195 12.46 6.65 9.53
C ASP A 195 13.54 6.83 10.61
N GLY A 196 13.64 5.89 11.56
CA GLY A 196 14.51 5.97 12.74
C GLY A 196 13.75 6.27 14.03
N THR A 197 12.50 6.74 13.94
CA THR A 197 11.65 7.12 15.08
C THR A 197 10.32 6.37 15.06
N GLN A 198 9.66 6.30 13.89
CA GLN A 198 8.38 5.63 13.73
C GLN A 198 8.33 4.76 12.47
N LEU A 199 7.31 3.90 12.43
CA LEU A 199 6.98 3.10 11.26
C LEU A 199 5.89 3.78 10.43
N TRP A 200 5.93 3.52 9.14
CA TRP A 200 4.96 3.99 8.15
C TRP A 200 4.49 2.82 7.30
N LEU A 201 3.20 2.79 7.00
CA LEU A 201 2.59 1.86 6.05
C LEU A 201 2.47 2.52 4.67
N ILE A 202 2.79 1.76 3.63
CA ILE A 202 2.66 2.13 2.22
C ILE A 202 1.96 1.01 1.45
N ASP A 203 1.55 1.31 0.21
CA ASP A 203 0.86 0.35 -0.68
C ASP A 203 -0.52 -0.08 -0.16
N TRP A 204 -1.49 0.81 -0.29
CA TRP A 204 -2.82 0.67 0.31
C TRP A 204 -3.84 -0.01 -0.63
N ALA A 205 -3.39 -0.56 -1.75
CA ALA A 205 -4.27 -1.18 -2.76
C ALA A 205 -5.15 -2.31 -2.20
N ALA A 206 -4.64 -3.05 -1.20
CA ALA A 206 -5.35 -4.18 -0.58
C ALA A 206 -6.25 -3.79 0.61
N ALA A 207 -6.14 -2.54 1.10
CA ALA A 207 -6.72 -2.10 2.35
C ALA A 207 -8.24 -1.89 2.28
N GLY A 208 -8.91 -1.91 3.43
CA GLY A 208 -10.35 -1.75 3.51
C GLY A 208 -10.90 -2.14 4.87
N GLN A 209 -12.23 -2.17 5.01
CA GLN A 209 -12.85 -2.80 6.18
C GLN A 209 -12.68 -4.31 6.12
N GLU A 210 -11.92 -4.87 7.05
CA GLU A 210 -11.63 -6.30 7.13
C GLU A 210 -11.61 -6.75 8.59
N ASN A 211 -11.63 -8.06 8.82
CA ASN A 211 -11.43 -8.62 10.14
C ASN A 211 -10.04 -8.26 10.70
N ARG A 212 -9.99 -7.69 11.91
CA ARG A 212 -8.74 -7.30 12.59
C ARG A 212 -7.69 -8.42 12.66
N TYR A 213 -8.11 -9.68 12.73
CA TYR A 213 -7.20 -10.82 12.83
C TYR A 213 -6.42 -11.05 11.54
N PHE A 214 -6.88 -10.53 10.40
CA PHE A 214 -6.19 -10.68 9.14
C PHE A 214 -4.85 -9.92 9.14
N ASP A 215 -4.85 -8.64 9.52
CA ASP A 215 -3.61 -7.86 9.70
C ASP A 215 -2.70 -8.48 10.76
N LEU A 216 -3.27 -8.98 11.86
CA LEU A 216 -2.48 -9.64 12.90
C LEU A 216 -1.82 -10.93 12.39
N ALA A 217 -2.52 -11.71 11.56
CA ALA A 217 -1.96 -12.89 10.91
C ALA A 217 -0.82 -12.50 9.95
N CYS A 218 -0.99 -11.45 9.14
CA CYS A 218 0.08 -10.89 8.31
C CYS A 218 1.31 -10.53 9.16
N CYS A 219 1.12 -9.80 10.26
CA CYS A 219 2.21 -9.47 11.17
C CYS A 219 2.96 -10.71 11.68
N THR A 220 2.24 -11.72 12.20
CA THR A 220 2.87 -12.94 12.73
C THR A 220 3.56 -13.81 11.68
N ASN A 221 3.23 -13.63 10.40
CA ASN A 221 3.87 -14.35 9.31
C ASN A 221 5.26 -13.79 8.98
N PHE A 222 5.50 -12.50 9.25
CA PHE A 222 6.70 -11.80 8.80
C PHE A 222 7.60 -11.27 9.93
N PHE A 223 7.08 -11.05 11.14
CA PHE A 223 7.76 -10.41 12.28
C PHE A 223 7.70 -11.27 13.53
#